data_AF-A0AAD4QKQ5-F1
#
_entry.id   AF-A0AAD4QKQ5-F1
#
_cell.length_a   1.000
_cell.length_b   1.000
_cell.length_c   1.000
_cell.angle_alpha   90.00
_cell.angle_beta   90.00
_cell.angle_gamma   90.00
#
_symmetry.space_group_name_H-M   'P 1'
#
loop_
_entity.id
_entity.type
_entity.pdbx_description
1 polymer ?
#
loop_
_entity_poly.entity_id
_entity_poly.type
_entity_poly.pdbx_seq_one_letter_code
_entity_poly.pdbx_strand_id
1 'polypeptide(L)'
;MTRLSGTVPLHQAYILLHSRHSPRNFPSRIASPLLVALRQRALRWSALVNVAWIPSNSVAAGDAPFTNDTEVYSLLAFARGRSQLRIPSVTMNSLDDACATLHDYMARPLVRVVHPDKVYLYVCTHGSRDCRCGEWGSKVADALREEIRKREETVETEPVSKGKGKHPRIVVGEVGHVGGHQHAANMLVFPYGEWLGELRPDDVPAVLDVIMKMKQKQQYLPVDLAHAPLLPTHWRGRMGLSQDEQIQLCSDSDDTERRT
;
A
#
# COMPACT_ATOMS: atom_id res chain seq x y z
N MET A 1 8.88 -4.30 -25.03
CA MET A 1 7.42 -4.18 -24.84
C MET A 1 7.17 -4.29 -23.36
N THR A 2 6.81 -3.20 -22.71
CA THR A 2 6.46 -3.24 -21.28
C THR A 2 5.03 -3.74 -21.19
N ARG A 3 4.88 -5.05 -21.12
CA ARG A 3 3.55 -5.67 -21.06
C ARG A 3 2.99 -5.42 -19.67
N LEU A 4 1.85 -4.72 -19.59
CA LEU A 4 1.10 -4.59 -18.35
C LEU A 4 0.75 -5.98 -17.82
N SER A 5 1.39 -6.40 -16.71
CA SER A 5 1.24 -7.76 -16.20
C SER A 5 -0.22 -8.06 -15.82
N GLY A 6 -0.97 -7.07 -15.37
CA GLY A 6 -2.43 -7.11 -15.24
C GLY A 6 -2.94 -5.83 -14.59
N THR A 7 -4.26 -5.64 -14.53
CA THR A 7 -4.87 -4.41 -13.96
C THR A 7 -5.33 -4.60 -12.53
N VAL A 8 -5.63 -3.50 -11.83
CA VAL A 8 -6.25 -3.54 -10.49
C VAL A 8 -7.66 -2.95 -10.53
N PRO A 9 -8.55 -3.36 -9.59
CA PRO A 9 -9.92 -2.85 -9.55
C PRO A 9 -9.95 -1.33 -9.32
N LEU A 10 -10.93 -0.65 -9.92
CA LEU A 10 -11.21 0.75 -9.60
C LEU A 10 -11.55 0.89 -8.11
N HIS A 11 -10.83 1.77 -7.44
CA HIS A 11 -11.10 2.18 -6.06
C HIS A 11 -10.61 3.59 -5.82
N GLN A 12 -11.33 4.36 -5.00
CA GLN A 12 -11.01 5.74 -4.62
C GLN A 12 -10.23 5.82 -3.31
N ALA A 13 -10.35 4.78 -2.47
CA ALA A 13 -9.63 4.66 -1.22
C ALA A 13 -9.25 3.21 -0.91
N TYR A 14 -8.21 3.05 -0.10
CA TYR A 14 -7.75 1.78 0.42
C TYR A 14 -7.59 1.87 1.94
N ILE A 15 -8.27 0.98 2.65
CA ILE A 15 -8.35 0.94 4.10
C ILE A 15 -7.62 -0.31 4.60
N LEU A 16 -6.77 -0.12 5.59
CA LEU A 16 -6.00 -1.17 6.23
C LEU A 16 -6.37 -1.27 7.70
N LEU A 17 -6.89 -2.42 8.08
CA LEU A 17 -7.01 -2.83 9.47
C LEU A 17 -5.71 -3.51 9.90
N HIS A 18 -4.95 -2.88 10.78
CA HIS A 18 -3.68 -3.42 11.26
C HIS A 18 -3.91 -4.47 12.35
N SER A 19 -3.62 -5.72 11.97
CA SER A 19 -3.56 -6.90 12.82
C SER A 19 -2.27 -6.93 13.65
N ARG A 20 -2.29 -7.71 14.74
CA ARG A 20 -1.09 -8.07 15.53
C ARG A 20 -0.21 -9.11 14.87
N HIS A 21 -0.80 -9.95 14.03
CA HIS A 21 -0.13 -11.07 13.38
C HIS A 21 0.16 -10.75 11.92
N SER A 22 1.32 -11.18 11.44
CA SER A 22 1.69 -11.13 10.03
C SER A 22 0.70 -11.96 9.19
N PRO A 23 0.36 -11.51 7.96
CA PRO A 23 -0.43 -12.28 7.00
C PRO A 23 0.16 -13.64 6.61
N ARG A 24 1.45 -13.87 6.86
CA ARG A 24 2.09 -15.19 6.72
C ARG A 24 1.41 -16.25 7.59
N ASN A 25 0.88 -15.82 8.74
CA ASN A 25 0.24 -16.69 9.74
C ASN A 25 -1.30 -16.65 9.67
N PHE A 26 -1.87 -15.97 8.68
CA PHE A 26 -3.33 -15.92 8.55
C PHE A 26 -3.88 -17.28 8.07
N PRO A 27 -5.09 -17.65 8.52
CA PRO A 27 -5.83 -18.73 7.89
C PRO A 27 -6.26 -18.34 6.47
N SER A 28 -6.52 -19.33 5.60
CA SER A 28 -6.91 -19.09 4.19
C SER A 28 -8.13 -18.18 4.02
N ARG A 29 -8.98 -18.09 5.04
CA ARG A 29 -10.05 -17.10 5.19
C ARG A 29 -9.99 -16.51 6.60
N ILE A 30 -9.90 -15.18 6.66
CA ILE A 30 -9.94 -14.44 7.92
C ILE A 30 -11.41 -14.35 8.36
N ALA A 31 -11.74 -14.99 9.48
CA ALA A 31 -13.04 -14.84 10.12
C ALA A 31 -13.00 -13.57 10.98
N SER A 32 -13.58 -12.47 10.46
CA SER A 32 -13.73 -11.23 11.23
C SER A 32 -15.04 -10.52 10.89
N PRO A 33 -16.02 -10.47 11.81
CA PRO A 33 -17.24 -9.68 11.65
C PRO A 33 -16.96 -8.22 11.36
N LEU A 34 -15.96 -7.61 12.01
CA LEU A 34 -15.60 -6.21 11.80
C LEU A 34 -15.08 -5.98 10.38
N LEU A 35 -14.18 -6.82 9.90
CA LEU A 35 -13.65 -6.76 8.54
C LEU A 35 -14.78 -6.90 7.51
N VAL A 36 -15.70 -7.84 7.71
CA VAL A 36 -16.84 -8.07 6.81
C VAL A 36 -17.77 -6.85 6.79
N ALA A 37 -18.17 -6.34 7.95
CA ALA A 37 -19.07 -5.20 8.06
C ALA A 37 -18.43 -3.94 7.46
N LEU A 38 -17.15 -3.68 7.74
CA LEU A 38 -16.42 -2.55 7.16
C LEU A 38 -16.31 -2.67 5.63
N ARG A 39 -16.00 -3.87 5.09
CA ARG A 39 -15.97 -4.12 3.64
C ARG A 39 -17.30 -3.79 2.97
N GLN A 40 -18.41 -4.28 3.51
CA GLN A 40 -19.74 -4.03 2.96
C GLN A 40 -20.07 -2.54 2.90
N ARG A 41 -19.68 -1.78 3.93
CA ARG A 41 -19.88 -0.33 3.97
C ARG A 41 -18.95 0.39 3.00
N ALA A 42 -17.69 -0.02 2.94
CA ALA A 42 -16.64 0.52 2.06
C ALA A 42 -16.97 0.45 0.56
N LEU A 43 -17.68 -0.59 0.14
CA LEU A 43 -18.10 -0.74 -1.25
C LEU A 43 -18.96 0.41 -1.75
N ARG A 44 -19.80 1.02 -0.89
CA ARG A 44 -20.68 2.13 -1.27
C ARG A 44 -19.95 3.39 -1.71
N TRP A 45 -18.68 3.50 -1.34
CA TRP A 45 -17.80 4.63 -1.64
C TRP A 45 -16.58 4.22 -2.46
N SER A 46 -16.67 3.08 -3.17
CA SER A 46 -15.61 2.56 -4.02
C SER A 46 -14.28 2.42 -3.27
N ALA A 47 -14.31 1.87 -2.06
CA ALA A 47 -13.09 1.57 -1.30
C ALA A 47 -12.84 0.10 -1.08
N LEU A 48 -11.57 -0.24 -1.03
CA LEU A 48 -11.08 -1.56 -0.69
C LEU A 48 -10.66 -1.60 0.77
N VAL A 49 -10.91 -2.74 1.42
CA VAL A 49 -10.53 -2.97 2.82
C VAL A 49 -9.76 -4.26 2.94
N ASN A 50 -8.59 -4.19 3.55
CA ASN A 50 -7.76 -5.35 3.79
C ASN A 50 -7.17 -5.34 5.20
N VAL A 51 -6.70 -6.49 5.64
CA VAL A 51 -5.96 -6.63 6.89
C VAL A 51 -4.48 -6.49 6.56
N ALA A 52 -3.77 -5.66 7.30
CA ALA A 52 -2.34 -5.51 7.18
C ALA A 52 -1.65 -5.74 8.50
N TRP A 53 -0.33 -5.81 8.45
CA TRP A 53 0.54 -5.90 9.61
C TRP A 53 1.77 -5.05 9.34
N ILE A 54 2.23 -4.35 10.37
CA ILE A 54 3.51 -3.65 10.37
C ILE A 54 4.28 -4.21 11.56
N PRO A 55 5.57 -4.58 11.40
CA PRO A 55 6.40 -5.00 12.53
C PRO A 55 6.40 -3.96 13.66
N SER A 56 6.28 -4.39 14.91
CA SER A 56 6.15 -3.49 16.09
C SER A 56 7.27 -2.44 16.21
N ASN A 57 8.45 -2.74 15.69
CA ASN A 57 9.60 -1.82 15.67
C ASN A 57 9.38 -0.60 14.74
N SER A 58 8.30 -0.59 13.96
CA SER A 58 7.95 0.46 13.00
C SER A 58 6.80 1.37 13.49
N VAL A 59 6.82 1.82 14.75
CA VAL A 59 6.18 3.04 15.31
C VAL A 59 4.73 3.39 14.86
N ALA A 60 3.92 2.41 14.44
CA ALA A 60 2.56 2.66 13.91
C ALA A 60 1.51 1.67 14.42
N ALA A 61 1.90 0.56 15.05
CA ALA A 61 0.97 -0.35 15.70
C ALA A 61 0.40 0.33 16.95
N GLY A 62 -0.92 0.51 17.00
CA GLY A 62 -1.59 0.92 18.23
C GLY A 62 -1.56 -0.24 19.23
N ASP A 63 -0.96 -0.01 20.39
CA ASP A 63 -0.93 -0.96 21.52
C ASP A 63 -2.26 -0.97 22.28
N ALA A 64 -3.38 -1.23 21.58
CA ALA A 64 -4.62 -1.54 22.29
C ALA A 64 -4.51 -2.97 22.86
N PRO A 65 -4.77 -3.20 24.16
CA PRO A 65 -4.86 -4.55 24.72
C PRO A 65 -6.04 -5.29 24.10
N PHE A 66 -5.80 -6.50 23.58
CA PHE A 66 -6.85 -7.36 23.06
C PHE A 66 -7.35 -8.19 24.23
N THR A 67 -8.65 -8.10 24.50
CA THR A 67 -9.37 -9.09 25.29
C THR A 67 -9.84 -10.18 24.34
N ASN A 68 -9.89 -11.43 24.80
CA ASN A 68 -10.18 -12.60 23.96
C ASN A 68 -11.58 -12.58 23.29
N ASP A 69 -12.43 -11.60 23.60
CA ASP A 69 -13.81 -11.54 23.12
C ASP A 69 -14.13 -10.35 22.19
N THR A 70 -13.20 -9.41 21.97
CA THR A 70 -13.48 -8.23 21.11
C THR A 70 -12.42 -7.99 20.05
N GLU A 71 -12.86 -7.94 18.78
CA GLU A 71 -12.01 -7.54 17.67
C GLU A 71 -11.67 -6.06 17.77
N VAL A 72 -10.37 -5.75 17.89
CA VAL A 72 -9.85 -4.39 17.93
C VAL A 72 -8.76 -4.25 16.86
N TYR A 73 -8.90 -3.26 15.98
CA TYR A 73 -7.87 -2.94 14.99
C TYR A 73 -7.52 -1.46 15.06
N SER A 74 -6.25 -1.14 14.79
CA SER A 74 -5.92 0.23 14.35
C SER A 74 -6.15 0.33 12.85
N LEU A 75 -6.69 1.45 12.38
CA LEU A 75 -7.07 1.66 11.00
C LEU A 75 -6.22 2.74 10.37
N LEU A 76 -5.72 2.47 9.17
CA LEU A 76 -5.05 3.43 8.30
C LEU A 76 -5.75 3.46 6.95
N ALA A 77 -6.19 4.64 6.52
CA ALA A 77 -6.85 4.83 5.23
C ALA A 77 -6.05 5.79 4.35
N PHE A 78 -6.01 5.45 3.07
CA PHE A 78 -5.44 6.27 2.00
C PHE A 78 -6.52 6.53 0.97
N ALA A 79 -6.66 7.77 0.55
CA ALA A 79 -7.55 8.16 -0.55
C ALA A 79 -6.81 9.06 -1.53
N ARG A 80 -7.25 9.02 -2.78
CA ARG A 80 -6.68 9.86 -3.84
C ARG A 80 -6.68 11.34 -3.42
N GLY A 81 -5.54 12.01 -3.59
CA GLY A 81 -5.37 13.44 -3.33
C GLY A 81 -5.52 13.86 -1.87
N ARG A 82 -5.31 12.94 -0.91
CA ARG A 82 -5.48 13.22 0.53
C ARG A 82 -4.31 12.68 1.35
N SER A 83 -4.04 13.34 2.47
CA SER A 83 -3.15 12.79 3.50
C SER A 83 -3.77 11.54 4.11
N GLN A 84 -2.96 10.67 4.70
CA GLN A 84 -3.47 9.47 5.35
C GLN A 84 -4.39 9.82 6.53
N LEU A 85 -5.43 9.00 6.74
CA LEU A 85 -6.27 9.06 7.93
C LEU A 85 -5.93 7.88 8.84
N ARG A 86 -5.70 8.15 10.13
CA ARG A 86 -5.48 7.11 11.15
C ARG A 86 -6.60 7.15 12.17
N ILE A 87 -7.21 6.00 12.44
CA ILE A 87 -8.13 5.79 13.57
C ILE A 87 -7.45 4.80 14.52
N PRO A 88 -7.06 5.21 15.74
CA PRO A 88 -6.23 4.36 16.61
C PRO A 88 -6.87 3.04 17.02
N SER A 89 -8.20 3.01 17.17
CA SER A 89 -8.95 1.84 17.60
C SER A 89 -10.31 1.79 16.93
N VAL A 90 -10.62 0.68 16.29
CA VAL A 90 -11.90 0.37 15.66
C VAL A 90 -12.35 -0.99 16.17
N THR A 91 -13.57 -1.03 16.68
CA THR A 91 -14.27 -2.24 17.13
C THR A 91 -15.64 -2.32 16.46
N MET A 92 -16.39 -3.39 16.67
CA MET A 92 -17.79 -3.45 16.21
C MET A 92 -18.65 -2.31 16.79
N ASN A 93 -18.38 -1.88 18.03
CA ASN A 93 -19.15 -0.83 18.70
C ASN A 93 -18.84 0.56 18.15
N SER A 94 -17.62 0.81 17.67
CA SER A 94 -17.22 2.10 17.08
C SER A 94 -17.24 2.11 15.56
N LEU A 95 -17.79 1.06 14.92
CA LEU A 95 -17.76 0.92 13.47
C LEU A 95 -18.56 2.04 12.77
N ASP A 96 -19.69 2.47 13.32
CA ASP A 96 -20.49 3.56 12.75
C ASP A 96 -19.72 4.89 12.75
N ASP A 97 -19.10 5.25 13.87
CA ASP A 97 -18.25 6.44 13.99
C ASP A 97 -17.03 6.40 13.06
N ALA A 98 -16.39 5.23 12.97
CA ALA A 98 -15.27 5.03 12.05
C ALA A 98 -15.73 5.20 10.59
N CYS A 99 -16.91 4.69 10.24
CA CYS A 99 -17.48 4.85 8.90
C CYS A 99 -17.86 6.30 8.59
N ALA A 100 -18.41 7.05 9.56
CA ALA A 100 -18.69 8.48 9.40
C ALA A 100 -17.39 9.27 9.18
N THR A 101 -16.36 9.00 9.99
CA THR A 101 -15.04 9.63 9.85
C THR A 101 -14.41 9.35 8.48
N LEU A 102 -14.49 8.10 8.02
CA LEU A 102 -14.02 7.68 6.71
C LEU A 102 -14.80 8.36 5.57
N HIS A 103 -16.13 8.44 5.72
CA HIS A 103 -17.00 9.12 4.76
C HIS A 103 -16.60 10.59 4.60
N ASP A 104 -16.51 11.32 5.71
CA ASP A 104 -16.11 12.73 5.72
C ASP A 104 -14.70 12.92 5.17
N TYR A 105 -13.79 12.01 5.49
CA TYR A 105 -12.44 12.02 4.95
C TYR A 105 -12.42 12.00 3.43
N MET A 106 -13.27 11.20 2.77
CA MET A 106 -13.33 11.18 1.31
C MET A 106 -14.21 12.26 0.71
N ALA A 107 -15.17 12.79 1.45
CA ALA A 107 -16.00 13.90 0.98
C ALA A 107 -15.20 15.22 0.94
N ARG A 108 -14.09 15.33 1.67
CA ARG A 108 -13.20 16.50 1.65
C ARG A 108 -12.71 16.82 0.23
N PRO A 109 -12.65 18.09 -0.19
CA PRO A 109 -12.06 18.48 -1.46
C PRO A 109 -10.63 17.95 -1.61
N LEU A 110 -10.26 17.59 -2.85
CA LEU A 110 -8.90 17.21 -3.18
C LEU A 110 -7.96 18.39 -2.92
N VAL A 111 -6.85 18.15 -2.24
CA VAL A 111 -5.80 19.15 -2.07
C VAL A 111 -4.81 18.99 -3.21
N ARG A 112 -4.33 20.13 -3.77
CA ARG A 112 -3.47 20.15 -4.96
C ARG A 112 -2.11 19.47 -4.77
N VAL A 113 -1.62 19.36 -3.53
CA VAL A 113 -0.33 18.74 -3.19
C VAL A 113 -0.41 18.16 -1.78
N VAL A 114 0.01 16.90 -1.61
CA VAL A 114 0.22 16.27 -0.30
C VAL A 114 1.68 15.86 -0.18
N HIS A 115 2.36 16.31 0.87
CA HIS A 115 3.72 15.89 1.19
C HIS A 115 3.69 14.76 2.22
N PRO A 116 3.80 13.49 1.82
CA PRO A 116 3.87 12.42 2.80
C PRO A 116 5.21 12.45 3.53
N ASP A 117 5.15 12.53 4.85
CA ASP A 117 6.31 12.24 5.70
C ASP A 117 6.72 10.77 5.59
N LYS A 118 5.75 9.89 5.28
CA LYS A 118 5.91 8.43 5.22
C LYS A 118 5.37 7.85 3.93
N VAL A 119 6.14 6.93 3.33
CA VAL A 119 5.69 6.06 2.25
C VAL A 119 5.55 4.65 2.81
N TYR A 120 4.39 4.03 2.58
CA TYR A 120 4.08 2.69 3.05
C TYR A 120 4.15 1.70 1.89
N LEU A 121 4.92 0.64 2.08
CA LEU A 121 5.06 -0.47 1.15
C LEU A 121 4.40 -1.69 1.79
N TYR A 122 3.26 -2.13 1.26
CA TYR A 122 2.58 -3.32 1.72
C TYR A 122 2.71 -4.45 0.72
N VAL A 123 3.41 -5.51 1.11
CA VAL A 123 3.57 -6.71 0.27
C VAL A 123 2.56 -7.77 0.66
N CYS A 124 1.88 -8.36 -0.31
CA CYS A 124 0.94 -9.45 -0.04
C CYS A 124 1.70 -10.74 0.30
N THR A 125 1.64 -11.19 1.56
CA THR A 125 2.34 -12.39 2.07
C THR A 125 1.40 -13.53 2.48
N HIS A 126 0.13 -13.47 2.09
CA HIS A 126 -0.92 -14.39 2.54
C HIS A 126 -0.84 -15.78 1.89
N GLY A 127 0.10 -16.60 2.36
CA GLY A 127 0.45 -17.90 1.77
C GLY A 127 -0.62 -18.98 1.86
N SER A 128 -1.40 -19.01 2.95
CA SER A 128 -2.51 -19.94 3.12
C SER A 128 -3.68 -19.68 2.15
N ARG A 129 -3.76 -18.47 1.57
CA ARG A 129 -4.71 -18.12 0.51
C ARG A 129 -4.17 -18.40 -0.89
N ASP A 130 -2.90 -18.13 -1.12
CA ASP A 130 -2.21 -18.46 -2.38
C ASP A 130 -0.69 -18.64 -2.14
N CYS A 131 -0.14 -19.78 -2.58
CA CYS A 131 1.25 -20.13 -2.33
C CYS A 131 2.25 -19.15 -2.97
N ARG A 132 1.93 -18.54 -4.12
CA ARG A 132 2.82 -17.58 -4.79
C ARG A 132 2.95 -16.29 -3.98
N CYS A 133 1.86 -15.84 -3.36
CA CYS A 133 1.90 -14.73 -2.41
C CYS A 133 2.72 -15.10 -1.16
N GLY A 134 2.56 -16.32 -0.65
CA GLY A 134 3.33 -16.82 0.49
C GLY A 134 4.82 -16.87 0.20
N GLU A 135 5.22 -17.40 -0.95
CA GLU A 135 6.62 -17.58 -1.31
C GLU A 135 7.27 -16.28 -1.77
N TRP A 136 6.85 -15.73 -2.91
CA TRP A 136 7.48 -14.56 -3.52
C TRP A 136 7.21 -13.30 -2.71
N GLY A 137 5.99 -13.15 -2.17
CA GLY A 137 5.64 -12.03 -1.32
C GLY A 137 6.51 -11.95 -0.07
N SER A 138 6.72 -13.07 0.63
CA SER A 138 7.59 -13.09 1.82
C SER A 138 9.04 -12.76 1.47
N LYS A 139 9.58 -13.36 0.41
CA LYS A 139 10.95 -13.08 -0.08
C LYS A 139 11.14 -11.59 -0.40
N VAL A 140 10.18 -10.95 -1.06
CA VAL A 140 10.24 -9.51 -1.37
C VAL A 140 10.10 -8.63 -0.12
N ALA A 141 9.19 -8.97 0.80
CA ALA A 141 9.04 -8.22 2.06
C ALA A 141 10.32 -8.28 2.92
N ASP A 142 10.99 -9.43 2.96
CA ASP A 142 12.23 -9.61 3.71
C ASP A 142 13.40 -8.88 3.03
N ALA A 143 13.50 -8.98 1.70
CA ALA A 143 14.48 -8.23 0.92
C ALA A 143 14.32 -6.71 1.07
N LEU A 144 13.09 -6.18 1.11
CA LEU A 144 12.83 -4.76 1.37
C LEU A 144 13.38 -4.31 2.73
N ARG A 145 13.13 -5.09 3.79
CA ARG A 145 13.62 -4.75 5.14
C ARG A 145 15.13 -4.80 5.21
N GLU A 146 15.71 -5.84 4.61
CA GLU A 146 17.15 -6.03 4.58
C GLU A 146 17.86 -4.93 3.78
N GLU A 147 17.34 -4.56 2.62
CA GLU A 147 17.91 -3.48 1.80
C GLU A 147 17.78 -2.12 2.49
N ILE A 148 16.66 -1.84 3.18
CA ILE A 148 16.53 -0.63 4.00
C ILE A 148 17.58 -0.61 5.11
N ARG A 149 17.76 -1.74 5.84
CA ARG A 149 18.78 -1.86 6.89
C ARG A 149 20.19 -1.63 6.34
N LYS A 150 20.54 -2.24 5.21
CA LYS A 150 21.84 -2.04 4.54
C LYS A 150 22.08 -0.57 4.19
N ARG A 151 21.07 0.09 3.59
CA ARG A 151 21.15 1.51 3.23
C ARG A 151 21.35 2.40 4.46
N GLU A 152 20.71 2.07 5.58
CA GLU A 152 20.91 2.77 6.85
C GLU A 152 22.32 2.62 7.42
N GLU A 153 22.98 1.49 7.20
CA GLU A 153 24.35 1.24 7.66
C GLU A 153 25.40 1.91 6.79
N THR A 154 25.15 2.06 5.49
CA THR A 154 26.11 2.64 4.52
C THR A 154 26.08 4.16 4.44
N VAL A 155 25.03 4.81 4.94
CA VAL A 155 24.84 6.24 4.81
C VAL A 155 25.37 6.94 6.06
N GLU A 156 26.52 7.62 5.94
CA GLU A 156 27.06 8.55 6.98
C GLU A 156 26.10 9.74 7.28
N THR A 157 25.03 9.88 6.49
CA THR A 157 24.05 10.97 6.54
C THR A 157 22.61 10.46 6.70
N GLU A 158 22.30 9.98 7.91
CA GLU A 158 20.96 9.80 8.50
C GLU A 158 20.01 8.70 7.94
N PRO A 159 19.24 8.01 8.81
CA PRO A 159 18.51 6.79 8.47
C PRO A 159 17.20 6.97 7.66
N VAL A 160 17.03 6.14 6.63
CA VAL A 160 15.85 6.03 5.74
C VAL A 160 14.55 5.74 6.52
N SER A 161 14.61 4.96 7.61
CA SER A 161 13.47 4.65 8.49
C SER A 161 13.07 5.78 9.43
N LYS A 162 13.88 6.83 9.62
CA LYS A 162 13.52 7.98 10.48
C LYS A 162 13.09 9.20 9.70
N GLY A 163 13.53 9.33 8.45
CA GLY A 163 13.10 10.34 7.48
C GLY A 163 13.32 11.79 7.92
N LYS A 164 14.40 12.42 7.46
CA LYS A 164 14.54 13.89 7.35
C LYS A 164 15.47 14.27 6.19
N GLY A 165 15.25 15.44 5.60
CA GLY A 165 15.91 15.90 4.36
C GLY A 165 15.13 15.55 3.09
N LYS A 166 15.86 15.18 2.02
CA LYS A 166 15.34 14.94 0.65
C LYS A 166 14.54 13.63 0.46
N HIS A 167 14.44 12.74 1.46
CA HIS A 167 13.82 11.40 1.32
C HIS A 167 12.65 11.14 2.28
N PRO A 168 11.64 10.33 1.89
CA PRO A 168 10.50 10.00 2.74
C PRO A 168 10.88 8.88 3.71
N ARG A 169 10.22 8.82 4.87
CA ARG A 169 10.35 7.67 5.76
C ARG A 169 9.66 6.46 5.13
N ILE A 170 10.40 5.38 4.89
CA ILE A 170 9.81 4.16 4.31
C ILE A 170 9.33 3.23 5.44
N VAL A 171 8.08 2.76 5.33
CA VAL A 171 7.48 1.80 6.26
C VAL A 171 7.11 0.54 5.48
N VAL A 172 7.73 -0.59 5.81
CA VAL A 172 7.45 -1.88 5.18
C VAL A 172 6.46 -2.66 6.03
N GLY A 173 5.27 -2.88 5.47
CA GLY A 173 4.23 -3.72 6.03
C GLY A 173 3.94 -4.93 5.13
N GLU A 174 3.10 -5.80 5.65
CA GLU A 174 2.54 -6.94 4.93
C GLU A 174 1.03 -6.78 4.88
N VAL A 175 0.40 -7.29 3.82
CA VAL A 175 -1.06 -7.24 3.64
C VAL A 175 -1.62 -8.62 3.33
N GLY A 176 -2.87 -8.83 3.75
CA GLY A 176 -3.68 -9.98 3.35
C GLY A 176 -3.83 -10.03 1.82
N HIS A 177 -4.42 -11.11 1.33
CA HIS A 177 -4.57 -11.35 -0.10
C HIS A 177 -5.24 -10.16 -0.81
N VAL A 178 -4.60 -9.65 -1.87
CA VAL A 178 -5.06 -8.47 -2.63
C VAL A 178 -5.71 -8.81 -3.98
N GLY A 179 -5.75 -10.10 -4.35
CA GLY A 179 -6.08 -10.55 -5.71
C GLY A 179 -4.87 -10.47 -6.65
N GLY A 180 -5.05 -10.88 -7.91
CA GLY A 180 -3.97 -10.82 -8.91
C GLY A 180 -2.74 -11.67 -8.56
N HIS A 181 -2.94 -12.80 -7.86
CA HIS A 181 -1.85 -13.65 -7.34
C HIS A 181 -0.96 -14.28 -8.42
N GLN A 182 -1.44 -14.35 -9.66
CA GLN A 182 -0.65 -14.79 -10.80
C GLN A 182 0.51 -13.82 -11.09
N HIS A 183 0.40 -12.58 -10.61
CA HIS A 183 1.43 -11.53 -10.66
C HIS A 183 2.14 -11.35 -9.31
N ALA A 184 2.22 -12.39 -8.47
CA ALA A 184 2.98 -12.28 -7.24
C ALA A 184 4.51 -12.10 -7.54
N ALA A 185 5.25 -11.32 -6.75
CA ALA A 185 4.83 -10.63 -5.53
C ALA A 185 4.09 -9.30 -5.82
N ASN A 186 2.92 -9.12 -5.21
CA ASN A 186 2.16 -7.87 -5.30
C ASN A 186 2.56 -6.92 -4.17
N MET A 187 2.84 -5.66 -4.50
CA MET A 187 3.16 -4.60 -3.55
C MET A 187 2.28 -3.36 -3.77
N LEU A 188 1.73 -2.82 -2.69
CA LEU A 188 0.96 -1.57 -2.66
C LEU A 188 1.85 -0.44 -2.14
N VAL A 189 1.88 0.69 -2.85
CA VAL A 189 2.70 1.85 -2.49
C VAL A 189 1.81 3.04 -2.15
N PHE A 190 1.74 3.40 -0.87
CA PHE A 190 0.94 4.52 -0.37
C PHE A 190 1.81 5.69 0.09
N PRO A 191 1.33 6.95 -0.03
CA PRO A 191 -0.04 7.34 -0.38
C PRO A 191 -0.33 7.41 -1.89
N TYR A 192 0.65 7.12 -2.75
CA TYR A 192 0.52 7.25 -4.20
C TYR A 192 -0.55 6.33 -4.80
N GLY A 193 -0.85 5.21 -4.15
CA GLY A 193 -1.85 4.26 -4.59
C GLY A 193 -1.37 3.39 -5.76
N GLU A 194 -0.06 3.24 -5.93
CA GLU A 194 0.52 2.42 -7.00
C GLU A 194 0.48 0.95 -6.60
N TRP A 195 0.23 0.10 -7.58
CA TRP A 195 0.28 -1.35 -7.44
C TRP A 195 1.36 -1.90 -8.35
N LEU A 196 2.31 -2.61 -7.74
CA LEU A 196 3.35 -3.35 -8.45
C LEU A 196 3.09 -4.85 -8.35
N GLY A 197 3.56 -5.60 -9.34
CA GLY A 197 3.49 -7.05 -9.41
C GLY A 197 4.74 -7.67 -10.01
N GLU A 198 4.78 -9.00 -9.98
CA GLU A 198 5.86 -9.83 -10.52
C GLU A 198 7.24 -9.51 -9.91
N LEU A 199 7.26 -8.82 -8.77
CA LEU A 199 8.48 -8.45 -8.08
C LEU A 199 9.24 -9.69 -7.58
N ARG A 200 10.56 -9.57 -7.61
CA ARG A 200 11.55 -10.48 -7.06
C ARG A 200 12.46 -9.72 -6.09
N PRO A 201 13.21 -10.44 -5.22
CA PRO A 201 14.18 -9.81 -4.32
C PRO A 201 15.17 -8.89 -5.05
N ASP A 202 15.59 -9.26 -6.26
CA ASP A 202 16.56 -8.50 -7.05
C ASP A 202 16.02 -7.15 -7.56
N ASP A 203 14.69 -6.99 -7.62
CA ASP A 203 14.05 -5.74 -8.04
C ASP A 203 13.97 -4.70 -6.90
N VAL A 204 14.18 -5.13 -5.65
CA VAL A 204 14.00 -4.28 -4.45
C VAL A 204 14.87 -3.02 -4.47
N PRO A 205 16.17 -3.07 -4.84
CA PRO A 205 16.98 -1.86 -4.92
C PRO A 205 16.40 -0.82 -5.90
N ALA A 206 15.94 -1.25 -7.08
CA ALA A 206 15.35 -0.38 -8.09
C ALA A 206 14.02 0.22 -7.60
N VAL A 207 13.18 -0.58 -6.95
CA VAL A 207 11.94 -0.11 -6.31
C VAL A 207 12.22 1.03 -5.33
N LEU A 208 13.17 0.83 -4.40
CA LEU A 208 13.50 1.83 -3.38
C LEU A 208 14.10 3.09 -4.00
N ASP A 209 14.95 2.96 -5.03
CA ASP A 209 15.54 4.11 -5.74
C ASP A 209 14.47 5.00 -6.37
N VAL A 210 13.46 4.41 -7.03
CA VAL A 210 12.38 5.19 -7.65
C VAL A 210 11.55 5.89 -6.58
N ILE A 211 11.17 5.19 -5.49
CA ILE A 211 10.41 5.78 -4.38
C ILE A 211 11.19 6.94 -3.73
N MET A 212 12.49 6.76 -3.51
CA MET A 212 13.34 7.80 -2.93
C MET A 212 13.46 9.05 -3.82
N LYS A 213 13.44 8.87 -5.16
CA LYS A 213 13.48 9.96 -6.15
C LYS A 213 12.15 10.71 -6.26
N MET A 214 11.00 10.08 -5.96
CA MET A 214 9.69 10.74 -6.03
C MET A 214 9.60 11.97 -5.13
N LYS A 215 10.15 11.88 -3.90
CA LYS A 215 10.19 13.03 -2.98
C LYS A 215 11.09 14.15 -3.51
N GLN A 216 12.20 13.81 -4.15
CA GLN A 216 13.13 14.79 -4.72
C GLN A 216 12.52 15.58 -5.88
N LYS A 217 11.81 14.90 -6.79
CA LYS A 217 11.21 15.52 -7.97
C LYS A 217 9.92 16.31 -7.69
N GLN A 218 9.51 16.38 -6.43
CA GLN A 218 8.23 16.94 -6.02
C GLN A 218 7.03 16.40 -6.81
N GLN A 219 7.10 15.14 -7.27
CA GLN A 219 6.02 14.43 -7.94
C GLN A 219 4.96 14.01 -6.91
N TYR A 220 4.38 15.01 -6.27
CA TYR A 220 3.37 14.88 -5.24
C TYR A 220 2.00 15.12 -5.85
N LEU A 221 1.06 14.24 -5.49
CA LEU A 221 -0.32 14.10 -5.95
C LEU A 221 -1.04 15.40 -6.34
N PRO A 222 -1.89 15.37 -7.39
CA PRO A 222 -2.86 14.31 -7.63
C PRO A 222 -2.39 13.30 -8.68
N VAL A 223 -2.31 12.02 -8.31
CA VAL A 223 -2.01 10.98 -9.31
C VAL A 223 -3.22 10.85 -10.23
N ASP A 224 -3.02 11.33 -11.44
CA ASP A 224 -3.90 11.31 -12.59
C ASP A 224 -3.15 10.65 -13.77
N LEU A 225 -3.71 10.74 -14.98
CA LEU A 225 -3.07 10.24 -16.20
C LEU A 225 -1.83 11.05 -16.61
N ALA A 226 -1.54 12.19 -15.99
CA ALA A 226 -0.41 13.03 -16.38
C ALA A 226 0.95 12.50 -15.86
N HIS A 227 0.92 11.55 -14.92
CA HIS A 227 2.13 10.98 -14.33
C HIS A 227 2.36 9.56 -14.82
N ALA A 228 3.57 9.29 -15.33
CA ALA A 228 3.98 7.96 -15.76
C ALA A 228 3.81 6.92 -14.62
N PRO A 229 3.57 5.65 -14.96
CA PRO A 229 3.57 4.53 -14.03
C PRO A 229 4.83 4.47 -13.14
N LEU A 230 4.64 4.13 -11.86
CA LEU A 230 5.76 3.80 -10.99
C LEU A 230 6.36 2.47 -11.46
N LEU A 231 7.65 2.48 -11.83
CA LEU A 231 8.40 1.30 -12.27
C LEU A 231 7.63 0.50 -13.35
N PRO A 232 7.56 1.01 -14.59
CA PRO A 232 6.65 0.50 -15.64
C PRO A 232 6.70 -1.01 -15.86
N THR A 233 7.88 -1.63 -15.75
CA THR A 233 8.08 -3.08 -15.92
C THR A 233 7.33 -3.95 -14.91
N HIS A 234 7.00 -3.40 -13.74
CA HIS A 234 6.28 -4.10 -12.67
C HIS A 234 4.91 -3.49 -12.39
N TRP A 235 4.54 -2.42 -13.09
CA TRP A 235 3.32 -1.70 -12.78
C TRP A 235 2.09 -2.52 -13.13
N ARG A 236 1.06 -2.44 -12.28
CA ARG A 236 -0.23 -3.11 -12.46
C ARG A 236 -1.41 -2.16 -12.44
N GLY A 237 -1.22 -0.96 -11.93
CA GLY A 237 -2.32 -0.02 -11.82
C GLY A 237 -2.18 0.94 -10.67
N ARG A 238 -3.20 1.79 -10.54
CA ARG A 238 -3.18 2.96 -9.68
C ARG A 238 -4.56 3.27 -9.15
N MET A 239 -4.63 3.57 -7.86
CA MET A 239 -5.85 4.01 -7.18
C MET A 239 -6.48 5.20 -7.92
N GLY A 240 -7.78 5.09 -8.18
CA GLY A 240 -8.58 6.10 -8.86
C GLY A 240 -8.60 6.02 -10.38
N LEU A 241 -7.91 5.04 -10.99
CA LEU A 241 -8.02 4.74 -12.42
C LEU A 241 -8.90 3.52 -12.67
N SER A 242 -9.67 3.56 -13.75
CA SER A 242 -10.38 2.43 -14.32
C SER A 242 -9.41 1.46 -15.02
N GLN A 243 -9.92 0.29 -15.40
CA GLN A 243 -9.12 -0.70 -16.14
C GLN A 243 -8.56 -0.11 -17.45
N ASP A 244 -9.39 0.59 -18.22
CA ASP A 244 -9.01 1.14 -19.52
C ASP A 244 -8.01 2.29 -19.37
N GLU A 245 -8.22 3.18 -18.40
CA GLU A 245 -7.28 4.24 -18.07
C GLU A 245 -5.91 3.70 -17.67
N GLN A 246 -5.86 2.57 -16.96
CA GLN A 246 -4.59 1.92 -16.62
C GLN A 246 -3.87 1.37 -17.85
N ILE A 247 -4.62 0.73 -18.76
CA ILE A 247 -4.06 0.20 -20.02
C ILE A 247 -3.53 1.33 -20.89
N GLN A 248 -4.30 2.42 -21.01
CA GLN A 248 -3.89 3.61 -21.77
C GLN A 248 -2.61 4.21 -21.20
N LEU A 249 -2.55 4.44 -19.89
CA LEU A 249 -1.38 5.05 -19.24
C LEU A 249 -0.10 4.22 -19.42
N CYS A 250 -0.21 2.89 -19.36
CA CYS A 250 0.93 2.00 -19.61
C CYS A 250 1.41 2.10 -21.07
N SER A 251 0.48 2.21 -22.02
CA SER A 251 0.80 2.28 -23.45
C SER A 251 1.46 3.61 -23.83
N ASP A 252 0.97 4.74 -23.30
CA ASP A 252 1.50 6.08 -23.59
C ASP A 252 2.93 6.27 -23.05
N SER A 253 3.25 5.58 -21.96
CA SER A 253 4.59 5.62 -21.35
C SER A 253 5.64 4.92 -22.22
N ASP A 254 5.27 3.79 -22.84
CA ASP A 254 6.13 3.05 -23.78
C ASP A 254 6.47 3.86 -25.04
N ASP A 255 5.55 4.70 -25.50
CA ASP A 255 5.77 5.56 -26.68
C ASP A 255 6.66 6.76 -26.38
N THR A 256 6.66 7.22 -25.13
CA THR A 256 7.53 8.31 -24.69
C THR A 256 8.98 7.84 -24.56
N GLU A 257 9.24 6.68 -23.96
CA GLU A 257 10.59 6.10 -23.86
C GLU A 257 11.21 5.74 -25.22
N ARG A 258 10.38 5.40 -26.22
CA ARG A 258 10.85 5.11 -27.58
C ARG A 258 11.26 6.34 -28.39
N ARG A 259 10.86 7.55 -27.97
CA ARG A 259 11.15 8.80 -28.68
C ARG A 259 12.35 9.56 -28.11
N THR A 260 12.90 9.11 -26.98
CA THR A 260 14.06 9.69 -26.28
C THR A 260 15.29 8.82 -26.45
#